data_AF-A0A3C0SN18-F1
#
_entry.id   AF-A0A3C0SN18-F1
#
_cell.length_a   1.000
_cell.length_b   1.000
_cell.length_c   1.000
_cell.angle_alpha   90.00
_cell.angle_beta   90.00
_cell.angle_gamma   90.00
#
_symmetry.space_group_name_H-M   'P 1'
#
loop_
_entity.id
_entity.type
_entity.pdbx_description
1 polymer ?
#
loop_
_entity_poly.entity_id
_entity_poly.type
_entity_poly.pdbx_seq_one_letter_code
_entity_poly.pdbx_strand_id
1 'polypeptide(L)'
;MRAIDDVLKGLPLGVSALAEQQVDNRQLTYIIIKDNFKHFLYSPNAMKFHFKSAYIKSNKVISGHLIIKLKDDISEKHYPFHFNYYDEKTLSLIINLSHQRKVCIILANKYNEYKVVCFENNLKRFFKRYIFNCIRCGYRWNDEEYKISINKLVSSFSDINELWDKLGGEITMNILKKQ
;
A
#
# COMPACT_ATOMS: atom_id res chain seq x y z
N MET A 1 -12.77 6.21 -16.88
CA MET A 1 -11.86 5.32 -16.13
C MET A 1 -10.43 5.76 -16.49
N ARG A 2 -9.57 6.09 -15.52
CA ARG A 2 -8.21 6.59 -15.81
C ARG A 2 -7.25 5.41 -15.96
N ALA A 3 -6.46 5.39 -17.03
CA ALA A 3 -5.43 4.37 -17.22
C ALA A 3 -4.37 4.49 -16.11
N ILE A 4 -3.62 3.42 -15.82
CA ILE A 4 -2.46 3.47 -14.91
C ILE A 4 -1.57 4.68 -15.27
N ASP A 5 -1.36 4.91 -16.57
CA ASP A 5 -0.56 6.01 -17.09
C ASP A 5 -1.03 7.39 -16.62
N ASP A 6 -2.35 7.61 -16.53
CA ASP A 6 -2.92 8.87 -16.06
C ASP A 6 -2.70 9.05 -14.56
N VAL A 7 -2.77 7.95 -13.79
CA VAL A 7 -2.48 7.97 -12.35
C VAL A 7 -1.00 8.28 -12.14
N LEU A 8 -0.11 7.63 -12.89
CA LEU A 8 1.33 7.83 -12.78
C LEU A 8 1.76 9.26 -13.10
N LYS A 9 1.19 9.90 -14.13
CA LYS A 9 1.47 11.30 -14.45
C LYS A 9 1.16 12.26 -13.30
N GLY A 10 0.10 11.99 -12.54
CA GLY A 10 -0.33 12.83 -11.42
C GLY A 10 0.38 12.56 -10.09
N LEU A 11 1.13 11.45 -9.96
CA LEU A 11 1.79 11.08 -8.72
C LEU A 11 3.17 11.76 -8.58
N PRO A 12 3.47 12.40 -7.43
CA PRO A 12 4.82 12.87 -7.10
C PRO A 12 5.85 11.73 -7.00
N LEU A 13 7.13 12.07 -6.83
CA LEU A 13 8.18 11.09 -6.52
C LEU A 13 8.22 10.80 -5.01
N GLY A 14 8.58 9.57 -4.67
CA GLY A 14 8.70 9.11 -3.28
C GLY A 14 7.36 8.80 -2.62
N VAL A 15 6.29 8.62 -3.41
CA VAL A 15 4.93 8.40 -2.90
C VAL A 15 4.42 7.02 -3.27
N SER A 16 3.37 6.65 -2.55
CA SER A 16 2.65 5.40 -2.69
C SER A 16 1.16 5.70 -2.92
N ALA A 17 0.47 4.87 -3.69
CA ALA A 17 -0.95 5.05 -4.00
C ALA A 17 -1.67 3.74 -4.29
N LEU A 18 -3.00 3.78 -4.37
CA LEU A 18 -3.81 2.68 -4.87
C LEU A 18 -4.52 3.11 -6.15
N ALA A 19 -4.64 2.19 -7.11
CA ALA A 19 -5.39 2.42 -8.33
C ALA A 19 -6.18 1.18 -8.76
N GLU A 20 -7.27 1.38 -9.48
CA GLU A 20 -8.00 0.30 -10.12
C GLU A 20 -7.74 0.28 -11.62
N GLN A 21 -7.70 -0.92 -12.17
CA GLN A 21 -7.70 -1.15 -13.60
C GLN A 21 -8.58 -2.35 -13.90
N GLN A 22 -9.37 -2.25 -14.96
CA GLN A 22 -10.14 -3.36 -15.49
C GLN A 22 -9.24 -4.21 -16.40
N VAL A 23 -9.16 -5.50 -16.12
CA VAL A 23 -8.40 -6.49 -16.91
C VAL A 23 -9.28 -7.72 -17.08
N ASP A 24 -9.54 -8.14 -18.33
CA ASP A 24 -10.36 -9.33 -18.66
C ASP A 24 -11.68 -9.41 -17.87
N ASN A 25 -12.45 -8.31 -17.88
CA ASN A 25 -13.72 -8.15 -17.15
C ASN A 25 -13.63 -8.26 -15.62
N ARG A 26 -12.42 -8.19 -15.05
CA ARG A 26 -12.21 -8.13 -13.60
C ARG A 26 -11.62 -6.79 -13.21
N GLN A 27 -12.16 -6.19 -12.15
CA GLN A 27 -11.56 -5.00 -11.53
C GLN A 27 -10.42 -5.46 -10.62
N LEU A 28 -9.22 -4.98 -10.92
CA LEU A 28 -8.02 -5.24 -10.12
C LEU A 28 -7.56 -3.95 -9.48
N THR A 29 -7.38 -4.00 -8.16
CA THR A 29 -6.69 -2.98 -7.39
C THR A 29 -5.19 -3.26 -7.38
N TYR A 30 -4.43 -2.27 -7.83
CA TYR A 30 -2.98 -2.24 -7.80
C TYR A 30 -2.48 -1.32 -6.70
N ILE A 31 -1.38 -1.73 -6.09
CA ILE A 31 -0.56 -0.89 -5.22
C ILE A 31 0.48 -0.20 -6.10
N ILE A 32 0.58 1.12 -6.05
CA ILE A 32 1.55 1.89 -6.83
C ILE A 32 2.64 2.43 -5.90
N ILE A 33 3.89 2.28 -6.30
CA ILE A 33 5.03 2.98 -5.71
C ILE A 33 5.76 3.70 -6.84
N LYS A 34 5.88 5.04 -6.71
CA LYS A 34 6.58 5.87 -7.69
C LYS A 34 7.80 6.52 -7.04
N ASP A 35 8.99 6.20 -7.53
CA ASP A 35 10.25 6.71 -6.99
C ASP A 35 11.33 6.77 -8.09
N ASN A 36 12.52 7.25 -7.78
CA ASN A 36 13.64 7.34 -8.71
C ASN A 36 14.38 5.99 -8.86
N PHE A 37 13.63 4.95 -9.21
CA PHE A 37 14.20 3.65 -9.50
C PHE A 37 15.00 3.74 -10.81
N LYS A 38 16.35 3.71 -10.74
CA LYS A 38 17.20 3.69 -11.96
C LYS A 38 17.46 2.27 -12.49
N HIS A 39 17.52 1.26 -11.62
CA HIS A 39 17.99 -0.09 -11.97
C HIS A 39 16.88 -1.15 -12.02
N PHE A 40 15.65 -0.80 -11.65
CA PHE A 40 14.53 -1.73 -11.46
C PHE A 40 13.99 -2.38 -12.75
N LEU A 41 14.14 -1.74 -13.92
CA LEU A 41 13.65 -2.27 -15.20
C LEU A 41 14.39 -3.55 -15.61
N TYR A 42 15.65 -3.71 -15.16
CA TYR A 42 16.55 -4.72 -15.69
C TYR A 42 16.77 -5.94 -14.77
N SER A 43 16.61 -5.80 -13.45
CA SER A 43 16.83 -6.92 -12.48
C SER A 43 15.77 -7.00 -11.37
N PRO A 44 14.54 -7.50 -11.66
CA PRO A 44 13.48 -7.61 -10.66
C PRO A 44 13.75 -8.61 -9.53
N ASN A 45 14.61 -9.62 -9.75
CA ASN A 45 14.92 -10.66 -8.76
C ASN A 45 15.87 -10.19 -7.65
N ALA A 46 16.49 -9.01 -7.79
CA ALA A 46 17.37 -8.44 -6.77
C ALA A 46 16.60 -7.68 -5.67
N MET A 47 15.30 -7.41 -5.87
CA MET A 47 14.50 -6.66 -4.91
C MET A 47 13.76 -7.58 -3.93
N LYS A 48 13.92 -7.30 -2.65
CA LYS A 48 13.15 -7.90 -1.57
C LYS A 48 12.01 -6.98 -1.17
N PHE A 49 10.82 -7.56 -1.03
CA PHE A 49 9.61 -6.88 -0.61
C PHE A 49 9.22 -7.39 0.76
N HIS A 50 9.20 -6.49 1.73
CA HIS A 50 8.78 -6.79 3.09
C HIS A 50 7.54 -5.96 3.40
N PHE A 51 6.54 -6.60 4.00
CA PHE A 51 5.28 -5.96 4.32
C PHE A 51 5.09 -6.03 5.83
N LYS A 52 4.84 -4.88 6.45
CA LYS A 52 4.32 -4.83 7.82
C LYS A 52 3.02 -4.07 7.83
N SER A 53 2.12 -4.50 8.68
CA SER A 53 0.87 -3.78 8.85
C SER A 53 0.50 -3.66 10.32
N ALA A 54 -0.19 -2.57 10.66
CA ALA A 54 -0.80 -2.45 11.97
C ALA A 54 -2.15 -1.75 11.91
N TYR A 55 -2.91 -1.99 12.97
CA TYR A 55 -4.06 -1.19 13.33
C TYR A 55 -3.63 -0.29 14.44
N ILE A 56 -3.76 1.01 14.23
CA ILE A 56 -3.46 1.98 15.25
C ILE A 56 -4.77 2.56 15.72
N LYS A 57 -5.05 2.33 17.00
CA LYS A 57 -6.24 2.82 17.68
C LYS A 57 -5.88 3.99 18.57
N SER A 58 -6.47 5.15 18.33
CA SER A 58 -6.34 6.34 19.18
C SER A 58 -7.71 6.95 19.42
N ASN A 59 -8.27 6.88 20.63
CA ASN A 59 -9.67 7.21 20.90
C ASN A 59 -10.65 6.43 19.99
N LYS A 60 -11.42 7.14 19.16
CA LYS A 60 -12.31 6.58 18.13
C LYS A 60 -11.57 6.32 16.79
N VAL A 61 -10.26 6.61 16.73
CA VAL A 61 -9.23 6.10 15.82
C VAL A 61 -9.25 4.64 15.46
N ILE A 62 -9.49 4.18 14.24
CA ILE A 62 -8.70 3.06 13.72
C ILE A 62 -8.12 3.43 12.37
N SER A 63 -6.79 3.53 12.33
CA SER A 63 -6.05 3.63 11.10
C SER A 63 -5.40 2.30 10.77
N GLY A 64 -5.56 1.86 9.52
CA GLY A 64 -4.84 0.74 8.96
C GLY A 64 -3.59 1.25 8.28
N HIS A 65 -2.44 0.75 8.71
CA HIS A 65 -1.15 1.08 8.11
C HIS A 65 -0.62 -0.16 7.42
N LEU A 66 -0.22 -0.01 6.17
CA LEU A 66 0.61 -0.99 5.47
C LEU A 66 1.90 -0.28 5.08
N ILE A 67 3.04 -0.73 5.56
CA ILE A 67 4.34 -0.26 5.09
C ILE A 67 4.91 -1.35 4.19
N ILE A 68 5.32 -0.93 3.00
CA ILE A 68 6.08 -1.76 2.08
C ILE A 68 7.52 -1.30 2.14
N LYS A 69 8.40 -2.18 2.58
CA LYS A 69 9.84 -1.95 2.53
C LYS A 69 10.41 -2.62 1.29
N LEU A 70 11.02 -1.81 0.43
CA LEU A 70 11.77 -2.26 -0.73
C LEU A 70 13.24 -2.19 -0.40
N LYS A 71 13.93 -3.31 -0.61
CA LYS A 71 15.38 -3.42 -0.46
C LYS A 71 15.99 -3.95 -1.74
N ASP A 72 16.95 -3.22 -2.30
CA ASP A 72 17.88 -3.72 -3.32
C ASP A 72 19.33 -3.66 -2.78
N ASP A 73 20.30 -3.97 -3.64
CA ASP A 73 21.71 -3.99 -3.25
C ASP A 73 22.29 -2.61 -2.91
N ILE A 74 21.58 -1.52 -3.26
CA ILE A 74 22.08 -0.15 -3.18
C ILE A 74 21.28 0.68 -2.14
N SER A 75 20.01 0.34 -1.92
CA SER A 75 19.06 1.17 -1.19
C SER A 75 17.98 0.36 -0.48
N GLU A 76 17.57 0.88 0.68
CA GLU A 76 16.44 0.38 1.45
C GLU A 76 15.50 1.57 1.71
N LYS A 77 14.23 1.43 1.34
CA LYS A 77 13.22 2.47 1.49
C LYS A 77 11.88 1.93 1.96
N HIS A 78 11.17 2.75 2.73
CA HIS A 78 9.86 2.45 3.28
C HIS A 78 8.78 3.28 2.59
N TYR A 79 7.71 2.62 2.17
CA TYR A 79 6.56 3.24 1.50
C TYR A 79 5.30 2.97 2.32
N PRO A 80 4.85 3.93 3.13
CA PRO A 80 3.63 3.79 3.91
C PRO A 80 2.39 3.96 3.03
N PHE A 81 1.37 3.16 3.31
CA PHE A 81 0.03 3.27 2.77
C PHE A 81 -0.93 3.47 3.93
N HIS A 82 -1.71 4.53 3.83
CA HIS A 82 -2.70 4.91 4.83
C HIS A 82 -4.08 4.77 4.21
N PHE A 83 -4.92 3.95 4.84
CA PHE A 83 -6.26 3.66 4.37
C PHE A 83 -7.29 4.54 5.10
N ASN A 84 -8.00 5.39 4.35
CA ASN A 84 -9.14 6.12 4.87
C ASN A 84 -10.43 5.32 4.62
N TYR A 85 -11.02 4.76 5.67
CA TYR A 85 -12.24 3.93 5.54
C TYR A 85 -13.50 4.71 5.11
N TYR A 86 -13.54 6.04 5.27
CA TYR A 86 -14.70 6.86 4.90
C TYR A 86 -14.74 7.24 3.43
N ASP A 87 -13.58 7.24 2.79
CA ASP A 87 -13.52 7.41 1.36
C ASP A 87 -14.06 6.13 0.72
N GLU A 88 -15.28 6.20 0.17
CA GLU A 88 -15.96 5.10 -0.50
C GLU A 88 -15.05 4.41 -1.52
N LYS A 89 -14.25 5.22 -2.22
CA LYS A 89 -13.26 4.74 -3.17
C LYS A 89 -12.20 3.90 -2.47
N THR A 90 -11.57 4.41 -1.42
CA THR A 90 -10.59 3.65 -0.63
C THR A 90 -11.18 2.38 -0.03
N LEU A 91 -12.42 2.41 0.45
CA LEU A 91 -13.11 1.21 0.94
C LEU A 91 -13.30 0.16 -0.17
N SER A 92 -13.77 0.59 -1.35
CA SER A 92 -13.88 -0.28 -2.54
C SER A 92 -12.54 -0.94 -2.88
N LEU A 93 -11.45 -0.15 -2.90
CA LEU A 93 -10.09 -0.64 -3.16
C LEU A 93 -9.67 -1.72 -2.16
N ILE A 94 -9.95 -1.52 -0.87
CA ILE A 94 -9.60 -2.47 0.19
C ILE A 94 -10.44 -3.74 0.11
N ILE A 95 -11.74 -3.62 -0.21
CA ILE A 95 -12.62 -4.77 -0.42
C ILE A 95 -12.10 -5.61 -1.60
N ASN A 96 -11.75 -4.97 -2.71
CA ASN A 96 -11.17 -5.63 -3.88
C ASN A 96 -9.85 -6.34 -3.52
N LEU A 97 -8.93 -5.66 -2.84
CA LEU A 97 -7.70 -6.26 -2.32
C LEU A 97 -7.95 -7.44 -1.37
N SER A 98 -9.03 -7.44 -0.59
CA SER A 98 -9.36 -8.54 0.33
C SER A 98 -9.83 -9.82 -0.38
N HIS A 99 -10.37 -9.68 -1.60
CA HIS A 99 -10.89 -10.78 -2.41
C HIS A 99 -9.89 -11.27 -3.46
N GLN A 100 -9.05 -10.39 -3.99
CA GLN A 100 -8.04 -10.70 -5.01
C GLN A 100 -7.12 -11.85 -4.59
N ARG A 101 -6.92 -12.85 -5.47
CA ARG A 101 -5.98 -13.95 -5.23
C ARG A 101 -4.52 -13.49 -5.17
N LYS A 102 -4.18 -12.45 -5.93
CA LYS A 102 -2.84 -11.88 -6.02
C LYS A 102 -2.87 -10.39 -5.66
N VAL A 103 -1.83 -9.93 -4.98
CA VAL A 103 -1.54 -8.49 -4.84
C VAL A 103 -0.54 -8.14 -5.93
N CYS A 104 -0.83 -7.14 -6.73
CA CYS A 104 0.08 -6.66 -7.76
C CYS A 104 0.52 -5.24 -7.43
N ILE A 105 1.84 -5.03 -7.48
CA ILE A 105 2.51 -3.78 -7.20
C ILE A 105 3.05 -3.23 -8.51
N ILE A 106 2.66 -2.01 -8.86
CA ILE A 106 3.22 -1.20 -9.93
C ILE A 106 4.40 -0.43 -9.34
N LEU A 107 5.60 -0.74 -9.82
CA LEU A 107 6.80 0.04 -9.52
C LEU A 107 7.05 0.96 -10.71
N ALA A 108 6.91 2.27 -10.51
CA ALA A 108 7.05 3.28 -11.55
C ALA A 108 8.24 4.22 -11.28
N ASN A 109 8.93 4.65 -12.33
CA ASN A 109 10.01 5.63 -12.22
C ASN A 109 9.55 7.07 -12.49
N LYS A 110 10.51 8.00 -12.42
CA LYS A 110 10.29 9.43 -12.73
C LYS A 110 9.86 9.71 -14.17
N TYR A 111 10.09 8.78 -15.09
CA TYR A 111 9.67 8.86 -16.49
C TYR A 111 8.30 8.20 -16.72
N ASN A 112 7.63 7.75 -15.65
CA ASN A 112 6.39 6.96 -15.68
C ASN A 112 6.52 5.59 -16.36
N GLU A 113 7.73 5.11 -16.63
CA GLU A 113 7.96 3.72 -17.02
C GLU A 113 7.71 2.85 -15.79
N TYR A 114 6.99 1.75 -15.96
CA TYR A 114 6.62 0.91 -14.84
C TYR A 114 6.71 -0.58 -15.15
N LYS A 115 6.82 -1.35 -14.08
CA LYS A 115 6.69 -2.80 -14.08
C LYS A 115 5.65 -3.25 -13.08
N VAL A 116 4.99 -4.36 -13.37
CA VAL A 116 4.04 -5.00 -12.45
C VAL A 116 4.68 -6.22 -11.83
N VAL A 117 4.70 -6.26 -10.50
CA VAL A 117 5.18 -7.41 -9.72
C VAL A 117 4.00 -7.98 -8.94
N CYS A 118 3.70 -9.25 -9.10
CA CYS A 118 2.57 -9.89 -8.43
C CYS A 118 3.02 -10.93 -7.41
N PHE A 119 2.28 -10.99 -6.31
CA PHE A 119 2.51 -11.87 -5.17
C PHE A 119 1.23 -12.61 -4.83
N GLU A 120 1.35 -13.79 -4.23
CA GLU A 120 0.21 -14.45 -3.61
C GLU A 120 -0.33 -13.61 -2.45
N ASN A 121 -1.64 -13.37 -2.37
CA ASN A 121 -2.18 -12.38 -1.45
C ASN A 121 -2.25 -12.88 0.01
N ASN A 122 -1.12 -12.80 0.71
CA ASN A 122 -1.01 -13.05 2.14
C ASN A 122 -1.57 -11.90 3.01
N LEU A 123 -1.90 -10.75 2.40
CA LEU A 123 -2.47 -9.58 3.07
C LEU A 123 -4.00 -9.66 3.24
N LYS A 124 -4.68 -10.67 2.68
CA LYS A 124 -6.15 -10.84 2.79
C LYS A 124 -6.66 -10.75 4.22
N ARG A 125 -6.00 -11.45 5.16
CA ARG A 125 -6.41 -11.45 6.57
C ARG A 125 -6.33 -10.06 7.19
N PHE A 126 -5.29 -9.30 6.83
CA PHE A 126 -5.15 -7.91 7.22
C PHE A 126 -6.29 -7.05 6.65
N PHE A 127 -6.56 -7.09 5.35
CA PHE A 127 -7.65 -6.28 4.78
C PHE A 127 -9.03 -6.64 5.37
N LYS A 128 -9.33 -7.92 5.54
CA LYS A 128 -10.59 -8.37 6.15
C LYS A 128 -10.73 -7.92 7.60
N ARG A 129 -9.66 -8.04 8.40
CA ARG A 129 -9.67 -7.58 9.80
C ARG A 129 -9.76 -6.06 9.90
N TYR A 130 -9.16 -5.33 8.95
CA TYR A 130 -9.33 -3.87 8.86
C TYR A 130 -10.80 -3.50 8.67
N ILE A 131 -11.44 -4.05 7.63
CA ILE A 131 -12.86 -3.82 7.33
C ILE A 131 -13.74 -4.15 8.55
N PHE A 132 -13.53 -5.31 9.17
CA PHE A 132 -14.30 -5.74 10.34
C PHE A 132 -14.15 -4.80 11.54
N ASN A 133 -12.93 -4.36 11.83
CA ASN A 133 -12.67 -3.41 12.91
C ASN A 133 -13.35 -2.07 12.65
N CYS A 134 -13.32 -1.57 11.41
CA CYS A 134 -13.98 -0.32 11.03
C CYS A 134 -15.51 -0.40 11.19
N ILE A 135 -16.14 -1.51 10.75
CA ILE A 135 -17.57 -1.74 10.93
C ILE A 135 -17.94 -1.82 12.42
N ARG A 136 -17.25 -2.66 13.19
CA ARG A 136 -17.62 -2.94 14.60
C ARG A 136 -17.55 -1.75 15.52
N CYS A 137 -16.64 -0.83 15.25
CA CYS A 137 -16.44 0.28 16.14
C CYS A 137 -17.26 1.52 15.76
N GLY A 138 -18.14 1.41 14.75
CA GLY A 138 -19.16 2.42 14.43
C GLY A 138 -18.58 3.79 14.12
N TYR A 139 -17.38 3.83 13.56
CA TYR A 139 -16.64 5.07 13.40
C TYR A 139 -17.35 6.00 12.39
N ARG A 140 -17.39 7.30 12.69
CA ARG A 140 -17.93 8.41 11.87
C ARG A 140 -16.99 9.60 11.84
N TRP A 141 -16.00 9.60 10.97
CA TRP A 141 -14.95 10.60 10.93
C TRP A 141 -14.88 11.17 9.53
N ASN A 142 -14.58 12.45 9.41
CA ASN A 142 -14.36 13.06 8.11
C ASN A 142 -12.87 13.01 7.72
N ASP A 143 -12.58 13.36 6.47
CA ASP A 143 -11.23 13.36 5.90
C ASP A 143 -10.23 14.21 6.70
N GLU A 144 -10.66 15.31 7.31
CA GLU A 144 -9.81 16.18 8.11
C GLU A 144 -9.43 15.53 9.44
N GLU A 145 -10.40 14.93 10.14
CA GLU A 145 -10.17 14.19 11.39
C GLU A 145 -9.21 13.01 11.16
N TYR A 146 -9.37 12.30 10.04
CA TYR A 146 -8.45 11.25 9.62
C TYR A 146 -7.03 11.80 9.38
N LYS A 147 -6.88 12.87 8.57
CA LYS A 147 -5.57 13.49 8.30
C LYS A 147 -4.89 13.95 9.58
N ILE A 148 -5.61 14.61 10.48
CA ILE A 148 -5.08 15.05 11.78
C ILE A 148 -4.60 13.85 12.60
N SER A 149 -5.36 12.76 12.64
CA SER A 149 -4.95 11.55 13.35
C SER A 149 -3.72 10.90 12.75
N ILE A 150 -3.65 10.78 11.42
CA ILE A 150 -2.47 10.22 10.74
C ILE A 150 -1.25 11.10 11.01
N ASN A 151 -1.38 12.42 10.90
CA ASN A 151 -0.28 13.34 11.15
C ASN A 151 0.21 13.25 12.60
N LYS A 152 -0.70 13.26 13.59
CA LYS A 152 -0.35 13.07 15.01
C LYS A 152 0.40 11.77 15.24
N LEU A 153 -0.06 10.70 14.58
CA LEU A 153 0.57 9.41 14.68
C LEU A 153 1.96 9.39 14.03
N VAL A 154 2.10 9.87 12.81
CA VAL A 154 3.40 9.94 12.13
C VAL A 154 4.37 10.79 12.94
N SER A 155 3.92 11.92 13.51
CA SER A 155 4.73 12.76 14.39
C SER A 155 5.06 12.14 15.75
N SER A 156 4.36 11.07 16.16
CA SER A 156 4.66 10.36 17.41
C SER A 156 5.87 9.42 17.29
N PHE A 157 6.38 9.24 16.07
CA PHE A 157 7.62 8.52 15.79
C PHE A 157 8.66 9.48 15.24
N SER A 158 9.92 9.27 15.61
CA SER A 158 11.04 10.08 15.13
C SER A 158 11.26 9.92 13.62
N ASP A 159 11.06 8.71 13.10
CA ASP A 159 11.09 8.42 11.67
C ASP A 159 10.24 7.18 11.29
N ILE A 160 10.24 6.87 9.99
CA ILE A 160 9.51 5.72 9.42
C ILE A 160 10.09 4.37 9.85
N ASN A 161 11.36 4.31 10.25
CA ASN A 161 12.02 3.08 10.71
C ASN A 161 11.54 2.74 12.13
N GLU A 162 11.42 3.73 13.01
CA GLU A 162 10.85 3.55 14.35
C GLU A 162 9.40 3.08 14.27
N LEU A 163 8.61 3.65 13.36
CA LEU A 163 7.26 3.15 13.07
C LEU A 163 7.34 1.69 12.61
N TRP A 164 8.17 1.38 11.61
CA TRP A 164 8.35 0.01 11.08
C TRP A 164 8.71 -1.01 12.16
N ASP A 165 9.59 -0.68 13.09
CA ASP A 165 10.02 -1.58 14.17
C ASP A 165 8.89 -1.85 15.17
N LYS A 166 8.03 -0.85 15.40
CA LYS A 166 6.85 -0.97 16.28
C LYS A 166 5.65 -1.63 15.60
N LEU A 167 5.58 -1.66 14.27
CA LEU A 167 4.58 -2.44 13.54
C LEU A 167 4.87 -3.94 13.75
N GLY A 168 3.87 -4.69 14.22
CA GLY A 168 3.96 -6.14 14.41
C GLY A 168 3.99 -6.93 13.09
N GLY A 169 4.39 -8.21 13.18
CA GLY A 169 4.24 -9.25 12.15
C GLY A 169 4.78 -8.90 10.76
N GLU A 170 6.02 -9.29 10.46
CA GLU A 170 6.56 -9.19 9.11
C GLU A 170 5.96 -10.28 8.20
N ILE A 171 5.38 -9.87 7.08
CA ILE A 171 4.92 -10.77 6.02
C ILE A 171 5.92 -10.65 4.88
N THR A 172 6.74 -11.69 4.70
CA THR A 172 7.60 -11.82 3.51
C THR A 172 6.75 -12.39 2.37
N MET A 173 6.75 -11.74 1.21
CA MET A 173 6.02 -12.20 0.03
C MET A 173 7.01 -12.58 -1.06
N ASN A 174 6.91 -13.81 -1.57
CA ASN A 174 7.73 -14.27 -2.68
C ASN A 174 7.13 -13.80 -4.01
N ILE A 175 7.95 -13.24 -4.89
CA ILE A 175 7.54 -12.83 -6.24
C ILE A 175 7.06 -14.07 -6.99
N LEU A 176 5.86 -14.02 -7.54
CA LEU A 176 5.39 -15.06 -8.45
C LEU A 176 6.19 -14.93 -9.74
N LYS A 177 7.14 -15.83 -9.99
CA LYS A 177 7.80 -15.94 -11.30
C LYS A 177 6.71 -16.09 -12.36
N LYS A 178 6.78 -15.30 -13.45
CA LYS A 178 6.00 -15.60 -14.65
C LYS A 178 6.37 -17.04 -15.06
N GLN A 179 5.38 -17.92 -15.06
CA GLN A 179 5.45 -19.15 -15.85
C GLN A 179 5.42 -18.76 -17.32
#